data_AF-A0A8T5TEV1-F1
#
_entry.id   AF-A0A8T5TEV1-F1
#
_cell.length_a   1.000
_cell.length_b   1.000
_cell.length_c   1.000
_cell.angle_alpha   90.00
_cell.angle_beta   90.00
_cell.angle_gamma   90.00
#
_symmetry.space_group_name_H-M   'P 1'
#
loop_
_entity.id
_entity.type
_entity.pdbx_description
1 polymer ?
#
loop_
_entity_poly.entity_id
_entity_poly.type
_entity_poly.pdbx_seq_one_letter_code
_entity_poly.pdbx_strand_id
1 'polypeptide(L)'
;FLICISLLSFVYFGQFNTTQSENEENLNLSGTWATLDLNPSIFNGTRIQTNSIISVQGRLWNRITSVGKDGYTVVMEVDGTLYSAFNDITSGGGYFQIDYNIGNFLNVFANHRLEVKVSNPVPPGDVEYRTHYNIDVSTNSYFETYDPTDPIILGEIFYFEGHLRYENGTGIAFQNFDYHWYQGSTLQSWGSGFTDNNGKIQYFIPVPDIGIDDLTLKLNYTLNPVISYSESYIYNTKLFSNVSCNWNLPTPISENRNFRIRGQLVSSSDPSILISNRYIRIFYNGTQITAVTTDVSGRFDYPHALGAGIGLVLLEIEVDNFLGKDISTQYFITVEAAPPPITPPPVSDPPFALFFSIFIPIIVGIVVGLSIYGYYHYKKQDRESRVVNLPLENRIKNLLILKDTGRLEESLSYLFNAIYLDLVQAKFGKTRNDNETIRDFAIISVKEFNLSPTNIYPFIQKVEEIIYAKPYRISDIDFFNTIELFSPIYHELTGYNFVLN
;
A
#
# COMPACT_ATOMS: atom_id res chain seq x y z
N PHE A 1 -47.43 16.77 26.47
CA PHE A 1 -46.69 18.01 26.16
C PHE A 1 -45.42 17.61 25.44
N LEU A 2 -45.50 17.38 24.13
CA LEU A 2 -44.40 17.52 23.16
C LEU A 2 -45.08 17.54 21.80
N ILE A 3 -44.82 18.60 21.05
CA ILE A 3 -45.57 19.05 19.89
C ILE A 3 -44.94 18.40 18.65
N CYS A 4 -45.72 17.59 17.93
CA CYS A 4 -45.41 17.19 16.55
C CYS A 4 -45.58 18.40 15.64
N ILE A 5 -44.48 18.93 15.10
CA ILE A 5 -44.50 19.89 14.00
C ILE A 5 -44.47 19.07 12.70
N SER A 6 -45.64 18.74 12.17
CA SER A 6 -45.80 18.29 10.79
C SER A 6 -45.76 19.53 9.89
N LEU A 7 -44.61 19.77 9.26
CA LEU A 7 -44.49 20.74 8.17
C LEU A 7 -45.16 20.15 6.92
N LEU A 8 -46.43 20.49 6.76
CA LEU A 8 -47.16 20.44 5.50
C LEU A 8 -46.48 21.40 4.51
N SER A 9 -45.74 20.87 3.53
CA SER A 9 -45.44 21.61 2.31
C SER A 9 -46.65 21.53 1.40
N PHE A 10 -47.49 22.58 1.47
CA PHE A 10 -48.51 22.86 0.46
C PHE A 10 -47.80 23.09 -0.88
N VAL A 11 -47.85 22.11 -1.78
CA VAL A 11 -47.55 22.33 -3.20
C VAL A 11 -48.73 23.08 -3.79
N TYR A 12 -48.63 24.41 -3.81
CA TYR A 12 -49.53 25.27 -4.57
C TYR A 12 -49.18 25.09 -6.05
N PHE A 13 -49.89 24.21 -6.75
CA PHE A 13 -49.91 24.20 -8.21
C PHE A 13 -50.66 25.46 -8.68
N GLY A 14 -49.94 26.57 -8.74
CA GLY A 14 -50.35 27.73 -9.53
C GLY A 14 -50.03 27.44 -10.99
N GLN A 15 -51.01 26.94 -11.75
CA GLN A 15 -51.00 27.08 -13.20
C GLN A 15 -51.08 28.58 -13.54
N PHE A 16 -49.93 29.22 -13.71
CA PHE A 16 -49.86 30.46 -14.48
C PHE A 16 -49.78 30.08 -15.96
N ASN A 17 -50.95 29.96 -16.58
CA ASN A 17 -51.07 30.22 -18.00
C ASN A 17 -50.91 31.73 -18.20
N THR A 18 -49.68 32.20 -18.37
CA THR A 18 -49.41 33.54 -18.91
C THR A 18 -49.24 33.43 -20.41
N THR A 19 -50.34 33.29 -21.14
CA THR A 19 -50.43 33.82 -22.50
C THR A 19 -50.58 35.33 -22.42
N GLN A 20 -49.50 36.02 -22.02
CA GLN A 20 -49.38 37.45 -22.22
C GLN A 20 -48.83 37.66 -23.63
N SER A 21 -49.74 37.83 -24.57
CA SER A 21 -49.48 38.49 -25.85
C SER A 21 -49.17 39.96 -25.53
N GLU A 22 -47.92 40.26 -25.15
CA GLU A 22 -47.44 41.63 -25.16
C GLU A 22 -47.30 42.09 -26.62
N ASN A 23 -47.98 43.19 -26.92
CA ASN A 23 -47.86 43.92 -28.18
C ASN A 23 -46.39 44.35 -28.38
N GLU A 24 -45.66 43.64 -29.23
CA GLU A 24 -44.31 44.00 -29.70
C GLU A 24 -44.37 45.07 -30.81
N GLU A 25 -45.02 46.20 -30.55
CA GLU A 25 -44.78 47.41 -31.35
C GLU A 25 -44.02 48.41 -30.48
N ASN A 26 -42.73 48.61 -30.84
CA ASN A 26 -41.74 49.56 -30.28
C ASN A 26 -40.69 48.99 -29.30
N LEU A 27 -40.00 47.92 -29.68
CA LEU A 27 -38.63 47.69 -29.19
C LEU A 27 -37.66 48.59 -29.99
N ASN A 28 -37.00 49.54 -29.32
CA ASN A 28 -35.84 50.27 -29.83
C ASN A 28 -34.65 49.30 -30.00
N LEU A 29 -34.64 48.51 -31.08
CA LEU A 29 -33.62 47.51 -31.44
C LEU A 29 -32.35 48.14 -32.06
N SER A 30 -31.90 49.31 -31.62
CA SER A 30 -30.79 50.00 -32.29
C SER A 30 -29.40 49.36 -32.06
N GLY A 31 -29.28 48.36 -31.18
CA GLY A 31 -28.03 47.64 -30.89
C GLY A 31 -28.04 46.12 -31.10
N THR A 32 -29.21 45.48 -31.15
CA THR A 32 -29.34 44.02 -31.29
C THR A 32 -29.37 43.62 -32.76
N TRP A 33 -28.33 42.93 -33.23
CA TRP A 33 -28.21 42.56 -34.66
C TRP A 33 -28.62 41.11 -34.95
N ALA A 34 -28.69 40.26 -33.91
CA ALA A 34 -29.12 38.87 -33.99
C ALA A 34 -29.84 38.40 -32.72
N THR A 35 -30.60 37.33 -32.87
CA THR A 35 -31.31 36.59 -31.83
C THR A 35 -30.86 35.14 -31.91
N LEU A 36 -30.52 34.54 -30.77
CA LEU A 36 -30.19 33.13 -30.62
C LEU A 36 -31.31 32.41 -29.88
N ASP A 37 -31.79 31.32 -30.49
CA ASP A 37 -32.85 30.49 -29.94
C ASP A 37 -32.44 29.00 -30.02
N LEU A 38 -32.51 28.30 -28.90
CA LEU A 38 -32.37 26.86 -28.75
C LEU A 38 -33.69 26.16 -29.07
N ASN A 39 -33.67 24.87 -29.39
CA ASN A 39 -34.88 24.06 -29.54
C ASN A 39 -35.37 23.55 -28.17
N PRO A 40 -36.34 24.22 -27.50
CA PRO A 40 -36.69 23.99 -26.08
C PRO A 40 -37.20 22.57 -25.78
N SER A 41 -37.60 21.81 -26.80
CA SER A 41 -38.46 20.64 -26.63
C SER A 41 -37.76 19.34 -26.22
N ILE A 42 -36.44 19.25 -26.32
CA ILE A 42 -35.76 17.95 -26.25
C ILE A 42 -35.24 17.62 -24.83
N PHE A 43 -34.73 18.61 -24.09
CA PHE A 43 -34.02 18.36 -22.82
C PHE A 43 -34.43 19.28 -21.65
N ASN A 44 -35.33 20.25 -21.87
CA ASN A 44 -35.69 21.17 -20.80
C ASN A 44 -36.50 20.46 -19.71
N GLY A 45 -36.05 20.57 -18.46
CA GLY A 45 -36.63 19.91 -17.30
C GLY A 45 -36.39 18.40 -17.22
N THR A 46 -35.49 17.85 -18.04
CA THR A 46 -35.15 16.42 -17.99
C THR A 46 -33.95 16.17 -17.09
N ARG A 47 -33.85 14.93 -16.59
CA ARG A 47 -32.68 14.43 -15.85
C ARG A 47 -31.76 13.69 -16.80
N ILE A 48 -30.48 14.05 -16.78
CA ILE A 48 -29.49 13.56 -17.72
C ILE A 48 -28.31 12.97 -16.95
N GLN A 49 -27.87 11.79 -17.34
CA GLN A 49 -26.75 11.13 -16.67
C GLN A 49 -25.43 11.85 -17.00
N THR A 50 -24.55 11.99 -16.01
CA THR A 50 -23.14 12.39 -16.21
C THR A 50 -22.45 11.50 -17.25
N ASN A 51 -21.47 12.06 -17.95
CA ASN A 51 -20.74 11.44 -19.06
C ASN A 51 -21.59 11.10 -20.30
N SER A 52 -22.89 11.43 -20.31
CA SER A 52 -23.71 11.33 -21.52
C SER A 52 -23.52 12.55 -22.43
N ILE A 53 -23.72 12.35 -23.73
CA ILE A 53 -23.66 13.42 -24.73
C ILE A 53 -25.08 13.82 -25.08
N ILE A 54 -25.36 15.12 -24.98
CA ILE A 54 -26.60 15.73 -25.47
C ILE A 54 -26.32 16.58 -26.69
N SER A 55 -27.27 16.63 -27.61
CA SER A 55 -27.14 17.43 -28.84
C SER A 55 -27.92 18.73 -28.70
N VAL A 56 -27.22 19.82 -28.43
CA VAL A 56 -27.79 21.17 -28.25
C VAL A 56 -27.93 21.84 -29.61
N GLN A 57 -29.16 21.89 -30.12
CA GLN A 57 -29.48 22.50 -31.40
C GLN A 57 -30.13 23.86 -31.23
N GLY A 58 -29.85 24.78 -32.15
CA GLY A 58 -30.46 26.11 -32.17
C GLY A 58 -30.26 26.85 -33.48
N ARG A 59 -30.68 28.11 -33.49
CA ARG A 59 -30.59 29.00 -34.64
C ARG A 59 -30.19 30.41 -34.20
N LEU A 60 -29.18 30.97 -34.86
CA LEU A 60 -28.79 32.37 -34.80
C LEU A 60 -29.33 33.10 -36.04
N TRP A 61 -30.19 34.10 -35.84
CA TRP A 61 -30.87 34.77 -36.94
C TRP A 61 -31.22 36.21 -36.58
N ASN A 62 -31.46 37.05 -37.58
CA ASN A 62 -31.96 38.40 -37.35
C ASN A 62 -33.49 38.37 -37.27
N ARG A 63 -34.03 38.69 -36.10
CA ARG A 63 -35.47 38.61 -35.81
C ARG A 63 -36.36 39.41 -36.76
N ILE A 64 -35.90 40.60 -37.14
CA ILE A 64 -36.64 41.53 -38.00
C ILE A 64 -36.73 40.99 -39.43
N THR A 65 -35.63 40.44 -39.96
CA THR A 65 -35.52 40.04 -41.36
C THR A 65 -35.74 38.54 -41.58
N SER A 66 -35.80 37.74 -40.52
CA SER A 66 -35.84 36.26 -40.58
C SER A 66 -34.62 35.59 -41.23
N VAL A 67 -33.55 36.36 -41.47
CA VAL A 67 -32.33 35.90 -42.13
C VAL A 67 -31.39 35.25 -41.12
N GLY A 68 -30.96 34.02 -41.42
CA GLY A 68 -29.95 33.30 -40.64
C GLY A 68 -28.56 33.92 -40.70
N LYS A 69 -27.80 33.80 -39.62
CA LYS A 69 -26.42 34.30 -39.54
C LYS A 69 -25.45 33.14 -39.68
N ASP A 70 -24.79 33.06 -40.82
CA ASP A 70 -23.86 31.99 -41.22
C ASP A 70 -22.41 32.34 -40.83
N GLY A 71 -21.60 31.34 -40.48
CA GLY A 71 -20.19 31.48 -40.18
C GLY A 71 -19.84 32.03 -38.78
N TYR A 72 -20.79 32.05 -37.84
CA TYR A 72 -20.54 32.53 -36.47
C TYR A 72 -20.24 31.37 -35.54
N THR A 73 -19.19 31.50 -34.74
CA THR A 73 -18.88 30.53 -33.69
C THR A 73 -19.83 30.71 -32.51
N VAL A 74 -20.48 29.63 -32.14
CA VAL A 74 -21.33 29.54 -30.95
C VAL A 74 -20.72 28.58 -29.94
N VAL A 75 -20.86 28.85 -28.65
CA VAL A 75 -20.18 28.15 -27.56
C VAL A 75 -21.16 27.84 -26.45
N MET A 76 -21.05 26.67 -25.83
CA MET A 76 -21.84 26.31 -24.64
C MET A 76 -21.46 27.15 -23.42
N GLU A 77 -22.46 27.59 -22.68
CA GLU A 77 -22.36 28.18 -21.35
C GLU A 77 -23.17 27.36 -20.34
N VAL A 78 -22.54 26.95 -19.23
CA VAL A 78 -23.22 26.22 -18.14
C VAL A 78 -23.05 27.00 -16.84
N ASP A 79 -24.17 27.35 -16.21
CA ASP A 79 -24.23 28.16 -14.99
C ASP A 79 -23.38 29.44 -15.07
N GLY A 80 -23.38 30.10 -16.23
CA GLY A 80 -22.61 31.32 -16.48
C GLY A 80 -21.13 31.10 -16.82
N THR A 81 -20.66 29.85 -16.90
CA THR A 81 -19.28 29.52 -17.31
C THR A 81 -19.24 29.07 -18.76
N LEU A 82 -18.42 29.73 -19.59
CA LEU A 82 -18.22 29.37 -21.00
C LEU A 82 -17.29 28.17 -21.16
N TYR A 83 -17.69 27.20 -21.97
CA TYR A 83 -16.91 26.01 -22.30
C TYR A 83 -16.53 26.03 -23.78
N SER A 84 -15.49 26.78 -24.14
CA SER A 84 -15.06 26.98 -25.54
C SER A 84 -14.69 25.70 -26.29
N ALA A 85 -14.43 24.58 -25.59
CA ALA A 85 -14.21 23.28 -26.22
C ALA A 85 -15.48 22.69 -26.84
N PHE A 86 -16.66 23.08 -26.35
CA PHE A 86 -17.96 22.68 -26.89
C PHE A 86 -18.52 23.85 -27.70
N ASN A 87 -18.21 23.85 -28.99
CA ASN A 87 -18.58 24.90 -29.93
C ASN A 87 -19.06 24.32 -31.26
N ASP A 88 -19.70 25.16 -32.06
CA ASP A 88 -20.05 24.88 -33.45
C ASP A 88 -19.98 26.19 -34.26
N ILE A 89 -20.02 26.07 -35.58
CA ILE A 89 -20.11 27.20 -36.50
C ILE A 89 -21.48 27.17 -37.16
N THR A 90 -22.22 28.27 -37.06
CA THR A 90 -23.54 28.37 -37.66
C THR A 90 -23.46 28.16 -39.18
N SER A 91 -24.36 27.35 -39.71
CA SER A 91 -24.48 27.00 -41.13
C SER A 91 -25.38 27.96 -41.91
N GLY A 92 -25.52 27.73 -43.22
CA GLY A 92 -26.47 28.44 -44.07
C GLY A 92 -27.90 28.38 -43.50
N GLY A 93 -28.47 29.54 -43.17
CA GLY A 93 -29.76 29.64 -42.46
C GLY A 93 -29.64 29.85 -40.95
N GLY A 94 -28.42 29.87 -40.41
CA GLY A 94 -28.08 30.22 -39.03
C GLY A 94 -28.16 29.07 -38.04
N TYR A 95 -28.31 27.84 -38.50
CA TYR A 95 -28.48 26.66 -37.65
C TYR A 95 -27.15 26.16 -37.11
N PHE A 96 -27.16 25.63 -35.89
CA PHE A 96 -26.00 25.01 -35.25
C PHE A 96 -26.42 23.78 -34.44
N GLN A 97 -25.45 22.91 -34.16
CA GLN A 97 -25.56 21.76 -33.28
C GLN A 97 -24.27 21.58 -32.48
N ILE A 98 -24.34 21.69 -31.16
CA ILE A 98 -23.22 21.43 -30.25
C ILE A 98 -23.47 20.11 -29.52
N ASP A 99 -22.59 19.14 -29.71
CA ASP A 99 -22.62 17.90 -28.92
C ASP A 99 -21.89 18.15 -27.59
N TYR A 100 -22.66 18.30 -26.51
CA TYR A 100 -22.17 18.63 -25.17
C TYR A 100 -22.12 17.38 -24.28
N ASN A 101 -20.96 17.12 -23.69
CA ASN A 101 -20.79 16.06 -22.70
C ASN A 101 -21.15 16.59 -21.30
N ILE A 102 -22.14 15.97 -20.64
CA ILE A 102 -22.55 16.31 -19.28
C ILE A 102 -21.38 16.04 -18.31
N GLY A 103 -20.70 17.11 -17.90
CA GLY A 103 -19.55 17.03 -17.03
C GLY A 103 -19.82 16.36 -15.70
N ASN A 104 -18.88 15.53 -15.25
CA ASN A 104 -18.90 14.88 -13.94
C ASN A 104 -18.62 15.83 -12.76
N PHE A 105 -18.34 17.11 -13.04
CA PHE A 105 -18.15 18.18 -12.06
C PHE A 105 -19.46 18.89 -11.70
N LEU A 106 -20.53 18.64 -12.45
CA LEU A 106 -21.84 19.22 -12.18
C LEU A 106 -22.43 18.65 -10.88
N ASN A 107 -23.06 19.50 -10.10
CA ASN A 107 -23.65 19.13 -8.82
C ASN A 107 -24.97 18.38 -9.04
N VAL A 108 -24.98 17.08 -8.81
CA VAL A 108 -26.16 16.22 -8.97
C VAL A 108 -27.37 16.59 -8.09
N PHE A 109 -27.18 17.45 -7.09
CA PHE A 109 -28.23 17.97 -6.22
C PHE A 109 -28.75 19.36 -6.64
N ALA A 110 -28.20 19.94 -7.71
CA ALA A 110 -28.60 21.23 -8.25
C ALA A 110 -29.21 21.07 -9.64
N ASN A 111 -30.08 22.01 -9.99
CA ASN A 111 -30.47 22.21 -11.37
C ASN A 111 -29.43 23.09 -12.07
N HIS A 112 -29.14 22.77 -13.34
CA HIS A 112 -28.12 23.44 -14.13
C HIS A 112 -28.73 24.15 -15.33
N ARG A 113 -28.31 25.40 -15.54
CA ARG A 113 -28.75 26.22 -16.67
C ARG A 113 -27.75 26.11 -17.81
N LEU A 114 -28.20 25.60 -18.95
CA LEU A 114 -27.43 25.46 -20.19
C LEU A 114 -27.89 26.51 -21.19
N GLU A 115 -26.95 27.30 -21.69
CA GLU A 115 -27.16 28.31 -22.73
C GLU A 115 -26.11 28.19 -23.84
N VAL A 116 -26.36 28.84 -24.97
CA VAL A 116 -25.36 28.99 -26.03
C VAL A 116 -25.10 30.47 -26.27
N LYS A 117 -23.83 30.87 -26.30
CA LYS A 117 -23.39 32.24 -26.56
C LYS A 117 -22.66 32.34 -27.89
N VAL A 118 -22.76 33.48 -28.56
CA VAL A 118 -21.93 33.78 -29.73
C VAL A 118 -20.54 34.19 -29.24
N SER A 119 -19.51 33.48 -29.67
CA SER A 119 -18.12 33.82 -29.37
C SER A 119 -17.64 34.88 -30.34
N ASN A 120 -17.17 36.03 -29.83
CA ASN A 120 -16.61 37.13 -30.63
C ASN A 120 -17.50 37.55 -31.82
N PRO A 121 -18.68 38.15 -31.58
CA PRO A 121 -19.59 38.54 -32.64
C PRO A 121 -18.93 39.55 -33.61
N VAL A 122 -18.96 39.25 -34.92
CA VAL A 122 -18.52 40.14 -35.99
C VAL A 122 -19.65 40.29 -37.02
N PRO A 123 -20.31 41.46 -37.14
CA PRO A 123 -19.98 42.73 -36.51
C PRO A 123 -20.22 42.74 -34.99
N PRO A 124 -19.47 43.55 -34.23
CA PRO A 124 -19.72 43.72 -32.81
C PRO A 124 -21.10 44.34 -32.58
N GLY A 125 -21.81 43.83 -31.59
CA GLY A 125 -23.14 44.29 -31.20
C GLY A 125 -23.85 43.25 -30.34
N ASP A 126 -25.05 43.59 -29.86
CA ASP A 126 -25.77 42.76 -28.91
C ASP A 126 -26.48 41.59 -29.61
N VAL A 127 -26.46 40.43 -28.97
CA VAL A 127 -27.23 39.25 -29.35
C VAL A 127 -28.28 39.01 -28.29
N GLU A 128 -29.55 38.90 -28.70
CA GLU A 128 -30.65 38.53 -27.81
C GLU A 128 -30.67 37.01 -27.60
N TYR A 129 -30.47 36.54 -26.37
CA TYR A 129 -30.53 35.12 -26.01
C TYR A 129 -31.90 34.81 -25.41
N ARG A 130 -32.76 34.07 -26.12
CA ARG A 130 -34.17 33.89 -25.72
C ARG A 130 -34.44 32.63 -24.91
N THR A 131 -33.67 31.59 -25.11
CA THR A 131 -33.92 30.27 -24.52
C THR A 131 -32.68 29.69 -23.87
N HIS A 132 -32.95 28.90 -22.84
CA HIS A 132 -31.99 28.11 -22.09
C HIS A 132 -32.65 26.77 -21.76
N TYR A 133 -31.85 25.77 -21.45
CA TYR A 133 -32.33 24.54 -20.85
C TYR A 133 -32.03 24.55 -19.36
N ASN A 134 -32.97 24.06 -18.56
CA ASN A 134 -32.74 23.71 -17.17
C ASN A 134 -32.69 22.18 -17.11
N ILE A 135 -31.56 21.60 -16.71
CA ILE A 135 -31.41 20.15 -16.60
C ILE A 135 -31.11 19.76 -15.17
N ASP A 136 -31.57 18.58 -14.78
CA ASP A 136 -31.05 17.89 -13.59
C ASP A 136 -29.98 16.89 -14.02
N VAL A 137 -29.03 16.59 -13.14
CA VAL A 137 -27.95 15.64 -13.44
C VAL A 137 -28.04 14.42 -12.52
N SER A 138 -27.82 13.23 -13.05
CA SER A 138 -27.65 12.00 -12.27
C SER A 138 -26.28 11.35 -12.48
N THR A 139 -25.86 10.52 -11.55
CA THR A 139 -24.57 9.82 -11.61
C THR A 139 -24.66 8.42 -11.02
N ASN A 140 -23.68 7.58 -11.35
CA ASN A 140 -23.49 6.31 -10.66
C ASN A 140 -22.61 6.49 -9.42
N SER A 141 -22.73 5.52 -8.50
CA SER A 141 -21.81 5.35 -7.37
C SER A 141 -21.18 3.97 -7.38
N TYR A 142 -20.12 3.81 -6.61
CA TYR A 142 -19.50 2.53 -6.30
C TYR A 142 -18.86 2.56 -4.91
N PHE A 143 -18.69 1.39 -4.31
CA PHE A 143 -17.86 1.25 -3.11
C PHE A 143 -16.42 0.92 -3.53
N GLU A 144 -15.46 1.66 -3.01
CA GLU A 144 -14.04 1.33 -3.03
C GLU A 144 -13.72 0.66 -1.69
N THR A 145 -13.55 -0.66 -1.69
CA THR A 145 -13.38 -1.48 -0.48
C THR A 145 -12.07 -2.24 -0.51
N TYR A 146 -11.51 -2.51 0.66
CA TYR A 146 -10.28 -3.30 0.81
C TYR A 146 -10.56 -4.54 1.66
N ASP A 147 -9.93 -5.67 1.30
CA ASP A 147 -10.01 -6.88 2.10
C ASP A 147 -9.29 -6.69 3.44
N PRO A 148 -9.82 -7.22 4.56
CA PRO A 148 -9.12 -7.17 5.82
C PRO A 148 -7.77 -7.90 5.78
N THR A 149 -6.76 -7.26 6.35
CA THR A 149 -5.42 -7.85 6.49
C THR A 149 -5.36 -8.78 7.69
N ASP A 150 -5.98 -8.39 8.80
CA ASP A 150 -5.92 -9.11 10.07
C ASP A 150 -7.12 -10.03 10.28
N PRO A 151 -6.92 -11.23 10.86
CA PRO A 151 -7.98 -12.16 11.16
C PRO A 151 -8.84 -11.65 12.33
N ILE A 152 -10.15 -11.88 12.28
CA ILE A 152 -11.12 -11.32 13.24
C ILE A 152 -11.90 -12.44 13.94
N ILE A 153 -12.06 -12.34 15.26
CA ILE A 153 -12.81 -13.33 16.02
C ILE A 153 -14.31 -13.07 15.83
N LEU A 154 -15.12 -14.13 15.65
CA LEU A 154 -16.58 -13.98 15.64
C LEU A 154 -17.09 -13.28 16.91
N GLY A 155 -17.98 -12.30 16.74
CA GLY A 155 -18.46 -11.45 17.84
C GLY A 155 -17.65 -10.17 18.05
N GLU A 156 -16.44 -10.07 17.49
CA GLU A 156 -15.64 -8.84 17.60
C GLU A 156 -16.20 -7.75 16.69
N ILE A 157 -15.62 -6.56 16.84
CA ILE A 157 -15.87 -5.43 15.96
C ILE A 157 -14.88 -5.51 14.79
N PHE A 158 -15.42 -5.62 13.59
CA PHE A 158 -14.66 -5.44 12.36
C PHE A 158 -14.47 -3.95 12.09
N TYR A 159 -13.21 -3.49 12.11
CA TYR A 159 -12.87 -2.15 11.65
C TYR A 159 -12.82 -2.13 10.13
N PHE A 160 -13.83 -1.53 9.51
CA PHE A 160 -13.93 -1.43 8.06
C PHE A 160 -13.49 -0.05 7.58
N GLU A 161 -12.57 -0.03 6.62
CA GLU A 161 -12.17 1.16 5.87
C GLU A 161 -12.51 1.02 4.39
N GLY A 162 -13.14 2.05 3.83
CA GLY A 162 -13.44 2.13 2.41
C GLY A 162 -13.96 3.51 2.04
N HIS A 163 -14.46 3.64 0.81
CA HIS A 163 -15.13 4.86 0.34
C HIS A 163 -16.40 4.52 -0.43
N LEU A 164 -17.41 5.37 -0.31
CA LEU A 164 -18.51 5.45 -1.26
C LEU A 164 -18.20 6.62 -2.20
N ARG A 165 -18.08 6.35 -3.50
CA ARG A 165 -17.64 7.33 -4.49
C ARG A 165 -18.63 7.46 -5.63
N TYR A 166 -18.65 8.65 -6.21
CA TYR A 166 -19.19 8.88 -7.54
C TYR A 166 -18.30 8.23 -8.61
N GLU A 167 -18.82 8.04 -9.81
CA GLU A 167 -18.07 7.48 -10.96
C GLU A 167 -16.76 8.23 -11.28
N ASN A 168 -16.70 9.53 -10.99
CA ASN A 168 -15.50 10.36 -11.17
C ASN A 168 -14.45 10.21 -10.04
N GLY A 169 -14.72 9.37 -9.03
CA GLY A 169 -13.86 9.12 -7.89
C GLY A 169 -14.02 10.11 -6.72
N THR A 170 -14.83 11.16 -6.82
CA THR A 170 -15.09 12.03 -5.66
C THR A 170 -15.96 11.30 -4.65
N GLY A 171 -15.73 11.55 -3.35
CA GLY A 171 -16.46 10.86 -2.29
C GLY A 171 -17.87 11.41 -2.09
N ILE A 172 -18.81 10.53 -1.79
CA ILE A 172 -20.22 10.90 -1.55
C ILE A 172 -20.41 11.13 -0.05
N ALA A 173 -20.49 12.40 0.34
CA ALA A 173 -20.46 12.82 1.73
C ALA A 173 -21.78 12.57 2.48
N PHE A 174 -21.67 12.26 3.78
CA PHE A 174 -22.78 12.17 4.73
C PHE A 174 -23.93 11.26 4.30
N GLN A 175 -23.63 10.19 3.58
CA GLN A 175 -24.61 9.24 3.08
C GLN A 175 -24.75 8.05 4.00
N ASN A 176 -25.99 7.60 4.21
CA ASN A 176 -26.26 6.33 4.86
C ASN A 176 -25.99 5.18 3.88
N PHE A 177 -25.34 4.13 4.35
CA PHE A 177 -25.21 2.86 3.65
C PHE A 177 -25.62 1.73 4.58
N ASP A 178 -26.09 0.63 4.01
CA ASP A 178 -26.47 -0.55 4.77
C ASP A 178 -25.37 -1.62 4.62
N TYR A 179 -25.15 -2.38 5.68
CA TYR A 179 -24.27 -3.54 5.66
C TYR A 179 -25.00 -4.79 6.14
N HIS A 180 -24.63 -5.93 5.57
CA HIS A 180 -25.30 -7.21 5.80
C HIS A 180 -24.26 -8.33 5.86
N TRP A 181 -24.33 -9.15 6.90
CA TRP A 181 -23.54 -10.37 7.00
C TRP A 181 -24.35 -11.55 6.47
N TYR A 182 -23.77 -12.28 5.52
CA TYR A 182 -24.37 -13.46 4.91
C TYR A 182 -23.54 -14.70 5.17
N GLN A 183 -24.22 -15.83 5.36
CA GLN A 183 -23.64 -17.16 5.25
C GLN A 183 -24.22 -17.80 3.99
N GLY A 184 -23.44 -17.88 2.91
CA GLY A 184 -23.97 -18.21 1.59
C GLY A 184 -25.08 -17.22 1.18
N SER A 185 -26.32 -17.71 1.07
CA SER A 185 -27.50 -16.88 0.76
C SER A 185 -28.31 -16.43 1.98
N THR A 186 -27.97 -16.89 3.19
CA THR A 186 -28.75 -16.63 4.40
C THR A 186 -28.24 -15.39 5.12
N LEU A 187 -29.13 -14.42 5.36
CA LEU A 187 -28.82 -13.22 6.13
C LEU A 187 -28.66 -13.57 7.62
N GLN A 188 -27.55 -13.17 8.22
CA GLN A 188 -27.20 -13.44 9.62
C GLN A 188 -27.40 -12.21 10.49
N SER A 189 -26.92 -11.07 10.04
CA SER A 189 -27.14 -9.78 10.72
C SER A 189 -27.07 -8.63 9.72
N TRP A 190 -27.59 -7.47 10.13
CA TRP A 190 -27.59 -6.28 9.30
C TRP A 190 -27.46 -5.03 10.18
N GLY A 191 -27.08 -3.93 9.55
CA GLY A 191 -27.06 -2.61 10.17
C GLY A 191 -26.79 -1.54 9.14
N SER A 192 -26.54 -0.32 9.61
CA SER A 192 -26.24 0.81 8.74
C SER A 192 -25.13 1.68 9.33
N GLY A 193 -24.49 2.46 8.46
CA GLY A 193 -23.43 3.37 8.80
C GLY A 193 -23.47 4.62 7.90
N PHE A 194 -22.59 5.57 8.18
CA PHE A 194 -22.52 6.83 7.42
C PHE A 194 -21.14 7.06 6.85
N THR A 195 -21.08 7.70 5.69
CA THR A 195 -19.83 8.27 5.17
C THR A 195 -19.52 9.60 5.83
N ASP A 196 -18.24 9.95 5.91
CA ASP A 196 -17.78 11.26 6.38
C ASP A 196 -17.97 12.37 5.32
N ASN A 197 -17.32 13.52 5.51
CA ASN A 197 -17.40 14.65 4.58
C ASN A 197 -16.69 14.41 3.23
N ASN A 198 -15.87 13.36 3.13
CA ASN A 198 -15.10 12.98 1.95
C ASN A 198 -15.56 11.63 1.37
N GLY A 199 -16.73 11.13 1.78
CA GLY A 199 -17.23 9.83 1.35
C GLY A 199 -16.46 8.64 1.95
N LYS A 200 -15.57 8.85 2.91
CA LYS A 200 -14.84 7.78 3.59
C LYS A 200 -15.79 7.05 4.55
N ILE A 201 -15.67 5.74 4.58
CA ILE A 201 -16.29 4.86 5.53
C ILE A 201 -15.18 4.45 6.51
N GLN A 202 -15.28 4.91 7.76
CA GLN A 202 -14.52 4.38 8.89
C GLN A 202 -15.53 3.94 9.92
N TYR A 203 -15.86 2.66 9.91
CA TYR A 203 -16.97 2.17 10.70
C TYR A 203 -16.64 0.87 11.43
N PHE A 204 -17.22 0.76 12.60
CA PHE A 204 -17.13 -0.40 13.46
C PHE A 204 -18.33 -1.30 13.17
N ILE A 205 -18.11 -2.36 12.40
CA ILE A 205 -19.14 -3.32 11.99
C ILE A 205 -19.09 -4.51 12.96
N PRO A 206 -20.13 -4.74 13.79
CA PRO A 206 -20.17 -5.93 14.63
C PRO A 206 -20.22 -7.20 13.77
N VAL A 207 -19.32 -8.15 14.03
CA VAL A 207 -19.34 -9.48 13.42
C VAL A 207 -20.31 -10.36 14.21
N PRO A 208 -21.29 -11.03 13.59
CA PRO A 208 -22.23 -11.86 14.32
C PRO A 208 -21.55 -13.10 14.90
N ASP A 209 -21.86 -13.41 16.16
CA ASP A 209 -21.33 -14.59 16.86
C ASP A 209 -22.23 -15.82 16.65
N ILE A 210 -22.14 -16.43 15.48
CA ILE A 210 -22.98 -17.58 15.10
C ILE A 210 -22.23 -18.92 15.09
N GLY A 211 -20.96 -18.93 15.53
CA GLY A 211 -20.11 -20.12 15.56
C GLY A 211 -19.71 -20.69 14.19
N ILE A 212 -19.84 -19.88 13.12
CA ILE A 212 -19.49 -20.26 11.75
C ILE A 212 -18.61 -19.17 11.14
N ASP A 213 -17.47 -19.58 10.61
CA ASP A 213 -16.37 -18.68 10.23
C ASP A 213 -16.41 -18.26 8.75
N ASP A 214 -17.42 -18.72 8.01
CA ASP A 214 -17.62 -18.44 6.58
C ASP A 214 -18.73 -17.39 6.38
N LEU A 215 -18.38 -16.12 6.64
CA LEU A 215 -19.30 -15.00 6.45
C LEU A 215 -18.80 -14.03 5.39
N THR A 216 -19.72 -13.64 4.51
CA THR A 216 -19.54 -12.59 3.52
C THR A 216 -20.17 -11.30 4.02
N LEU A 217 -19.43 -10.18 3.94
CA LEU A 217 -19.97 -8.86 4.21
C LEU A 217 -20.44 -8.22 2.91
N LYS A 218 -21.71 -7.81 2.85
CA LYS A 218 -22.29 -7.05 1.74
C LYS A 218 -22.55 -5.61 2.17
N LEU A 219 -22.11 -4.65 1.37
CA LEU A 219 -22.43 -3.22 1.50
C LEU A 219 -23.43 -2.80 0.43
N ASN A 220 -24.43 -2.00 0.78
CA ASN A 220 -25.47 -1.50 -0.13
C ASN A 220 -25.66 0.01 0.04
N TYR A 221 -25.88 0.71 -1.07
CA TYR A 221 -26.32 2.11 -1.10
C TYR A 221 -27.52 2.25 -2.04
N THR A 222 -28.68 2.61 -1.48
CA THR A 222 -29.99 2.57 -2.18
C THR A 222 -30.77 3.89 -2.15
N LEU A 223 -30.34 4.88 -1.36
CA LEU A 223 -31.21 5.97 -0.90
C LEU A 223 -30.98 7.31 -1.61
N ASN A 224 -30.90 7.33 -2.94
CA ASN A 224 -30.80 8.61 -3.65
C ASN A 224 -31.45 8.59 -5.06
N PRO A 225 -32.41 9.47 -5.37
CA PRO A 225 -33.04 9.53 -6.70
C PRO A 225 -32.15 10.11 -7.80
N VAL A 226 -31.00 10.72 -7.44
CA VAL A 226 -30.02 11.28 -8.39
C VAL A 226 -28.70 10.49 -8.44
N ILE A 227 -28.50 9.54 -7.53
CA ILE A 227 -27.31 8.67 -7.51
C ILE A 227 -27.78 7.22 -7.60
N SER A 228 -27.31 6.50 -8.62
CA SER A 228 -27.68 5.10 -8.84
C SER A 228 -27.30 4.20 -7.67
N TYR A 229 -27.99 3.07 -7.55
CA TYR A 229 -27.66 2.01 -6.59
C TYR A 229 -26.22 1.49 -6.76
N SER A 230 -25.56 1.19 -5.64
CA SER A 230 -24.30 0.46 -5.65
C SER A 230 -24.22 -0.59 -4.55
N GLU A 231 -23.52 -1.69 -4.83
CA GLU A 231 -23.22 -2.75 -3.86
C GLU A 231 -21.77 -3.21 -3.96
N SER A 232 -21.24 -3.77 -2.87
CA SER A 232 -19.96 -4.47 -2.86
C SER A 232 -20.01 -5.66 -1.92
N TYR A 233 -19.24 -6.70 -2.24
CA TYR A 233 -19.12 -7.92 -1.47
C TYR A 233 -17.67 -8.13 -1.05
N ILE A 234 -17.46 -8.37 0.23
CA ILE A 234 -16.16 -8.71 0.82
C ILE A 234 -16.25 -10.17 1.26
N TYR A 235 -15.61 -11.04 0.48
CA TYR A 235 -15.65 -12.49 0.68
C TYR A 235 -14.55 -12.98 1.62
N ASN A 236 -13.38 -12.33 1.62
CA ASN A 236 -12.23 -12.77 2.42
C ASN A 236 -12.15 -12.01 3.74
N THR A 237 -13.10 -12.25 4.63
CA THR A 237 -13.22 -11.55 5.91
C THR A 237 -12.27 -12.08 7.00
N LYS A 238 -11.52 -13.16 6.71
CA LYS A 238 -10.55 -13.83 7.61
C LYS A 238 -11.11 -14.06 9.03
N LEU A 239 -12.33 -14.56 9.11
CA LEU A 239 -12.98 -14.80 10.40
C LEU A 239 -12.54 -16.14 11.00
N PHE A 240 -12.57 -16.21 12.33
CA PHE A 240 -12.35 -17.46 13.04
C PHE A 240 -13.13 -17.49 14.36
N SER A 241 -13.56 -18.68 14.78
CA SER A 241 -14.21 -18.91 16.08
C SER A 241 -13.29 -19.62 17.07
N ASN A 242 -12.31 -20.37 16.57
CA ASN A 242 -11.37 -21.13 17.38
C ASN A 242 -10.02 -21.27 16.67
N VAL A 243 -8.99 -21.68 17.42
CA VAL A 243 -7.60 -21.74 16.94
C VAL A 243 -7.01 -23.14 17.05
N SER A 244 -6.06 -23.40 16.16
CA SER A 244 -5.15 -24.53 16.23
C SER A 244 -3.72 -24.00 16.18
N CYS A 245 -2.76 -24.80 16.63
CA CYS A 245 -1.35 -24.46 16.60
C CYS A 245 -0.55 -25.54 15.86
N ASN A 246 0.19 -25.12 14.85
CA ASN A 246 1.24 -25.92 14.23
C ASN A 246 2.50 -25.79 15.07
N TRP A 247 2.64 -26.68 16.05
CA TRP A 247 3.75 -26.67 17.00
C TRP A 247 5.08 -27.03 16.32
N ASN A 248 6.11 -26.24 16.61
CA ASN A 248 7.49 -26.48 16.18
C ASN A 248 8.38 -26.69 17.42
N LEU A 249 8.15 -27.82 18.09
CA LEU A 249 8.83 -28.18 19.34
C LEU A 249 9.59 -29.50 19.17
N PRO A 250 10.81 -29.61 19.70
CA PRO A 250 11.46 -30.90 19.85
C PRO A 250 10.69 -31.73 20.89
N THR A 251 10.43 -33.00 20.60
CA THR A 251 9.88 -33.98 21.56
C THR A 251 10.66 -35.30 21.42
N PRO A 252 11.24 -35.85 22.51
CA PRO A 252 11.20 -35.39 23.90
C PRO A 252 12.15 -34.19 24.20
N ILE A 253 11.94 -33.54 25.35
CA ILE A 253 12.78 -32.46 25.88
C ILE A 253 13.44 -32.91 27.19
N SER A 254 14.71 -32.58 27.42
CA SER A 254 15.38 -32.91 28.69
C SER A 254 15.08 -31.87 29.78
N GLU A 255 14.83 -32.33 31.01
CA GLU A 255 14.69 -31.44 32.18
C GLU A 255 15.93 -30.57 32.42
N ASN A 256 15.78 -29.48 33.18
CA ASN A 256 16.86 -28.52 33.50
C ASN A 256 17.57 -27.90 32.29
N ARG A 257 16.94 -27.92 31.11
CA ARG A 257 17.43 -27.23 29.91
C ARG A 257 16.47 -26.14 29.48
N ASN A 258 17.03 -25.11 28.86
CA ASN A 258 16.23 -24.12 28.14
C ASN A 258 15.76 -24.73 26.83
N PHE A 259 14.48 -24.55 26.51
CA PHE A 259 13.94 -24.83 25.18
C PHE A 259 13.14 -23.62 24.71
N ARG A 260 12.78 -23.61 23.42
CA ARG A 260 11.99 -22.53 22.83
C ARG A 260 10.61 -23.06 22.50
N ILE A 261 9.58 -22.47 23.10
CA ILE A 261 8.19 -22.71 22.76
C ILE A 261 7.91 -21.94 21.47
N ARG A 262 7.74 -22.66 20.37
CA ARG A 262 7.54 -22.13 19.02
C ARG A 262 6.36 -22.79 18.35
N GLY A 263 5.63 -22.02 17.57
CA GLY A 263 4.53 -22.52 16.75
C GLY A 263 3.97 -21.45 15.84
N GLN A 264 2.96 -21.85 15.07
CA GLN A 264 2.17 -20.97 14.23
C GLN A 264 0.69 -21.17 14.54
N LEU A 265 0.00 -20.10 14.93
CA LEU A 265 -1.44 -20.14 15.15
C LEU A 265 -2.19 -19.97 13.84
N VAL A 266 -3.19 -20.82 13.66
CA VAL A 266 -4.09 -20.84 12.50
C VAL A 266 -5.53 -21.02 12.98
N SER A 267 -6.51 -20.65 12.16
CA SER A 267 -7.90 -20.99 12.46
C SER A 267 -8.08 -22.51 12.49
N SER A 268 -8.89 -23.00 13.43
CA SER A 268 -9.19 -24.44 13.50
C SER A 268 -10.07 -24.92 12.35
N SER A 269 -10.90 -24.02 11.80
CA SER A 269 -11.85 -24.32 10.71
C SER A 269 -11.18 -24.24 9.34
N ASP A 270 -10.25 -23.28 9.17
CA ASP A 270 -9.46 -23.10 7.95
C ASP A 270 -8.00 -22.77 8.28
N PRO A 271 -7.07 -23.73 8.15
CA PRO A 271 -5.65 -23.52 8.39
C PRO A 271 -4.98 -22.47 7.48
N SER A 272 -5.63 -22.02 6.41
CA SER A 272 -5.14 -20.93 5.56
C SER A 272 -5.26 -19.55 6.22
N ILE A 273 -6.16 -19.41 7.20
CA ILE A 273 -6.33 -18.20 8.00
C ILE A 273 -5.29 -18.22 9.12
N LEU A 274 -4.22 -17.46 8.94
CA LEU A 274 -3.15 -17.30 9.93
C LEU A 274 -3.60 -16.32 11.01
N ILE A 275 -3.45 -16.69 12.28
CA ILE A 275 -3.83 -15.84 13.42
C ILE A 275 -2.70 -14.85 13.72
N SER A 276 -2.54 -13.86 12.84
CA SER A 276 -1.49 -12.85 12.91
C SER A 276 -1.84 -11.66 13.80
N ASN A 277 -0.82 -10.98 14.34
CA ASN A 277 -0.95 -9.74 15.12
C ASN A 277 -1.89 -9.87 16.33
N ARG A 278 -2.04 -11.07 16.89
CA ARG A 278 -2.88 -11.34 18.07
C ARG A 278 -2.02 -11.51 19.31
N TYR A 279 -2.47 -10.93 20.41
CA TYR A 279 -1.87 -11.14 21.72
C TYR A 279 -2.28 -12.51 22.26
N ILE A 280 -1.31 -13.30 22.68
CA ILE A 280 -1.52 -14.67 23.15
C ILE A 280 -0.86 -14.88 24.49
N ARG A 281 -1.52 -15.64 25.36
CA ARG A 281 -1.02 -16.06 26.66
C ARG A 281 -0.56 -17.51 26.56
N ILE A 282 0.65 -17.80 27.03
CA ILE A 282 1.22 -19.14 27.01
C ILE A 282 1.22 -19.69 28.44
N PHE A 283 0.66 -20.87 28.59
CA PHE A 283 0.54 -21.58 29.87
C PHE A 283 1.35 -22.87 29.84
N TYR A 284 1.95 -23.17 30.99
CA TYR A 284 2.68 -24.40 31.26
C TYR A 284 2.06 -25.06 32.49
N ASN A 285 1.48 -26.26 32.32
CA ASN A 285 0.70 -26.97 33.35
C ASN A 285 -0.34 -26.07 34.03
N GLY A 286 -1.07 -25.28 33.25
CA GLY A 286 -2.14 -24.40 33.72
C GLY A 286 -1.66 -23.08 34.37
N THR A 287 -0.35 -22.83 34.46
CA THR A 287 0.19 -21.56 34.96
C THR A 287 0.68 -20.71 33.80
N GLN A 288 0.25 -19.45 33.70
CA GLN A 288 0.74 -18.53 32.68
C GLN A 288 2.23 -18.27 32.90
N ILE A 289 3.04 -18.55 31.87
CA ILE A 289 4.49 -18.32 31.91
C ILE A 289 4.91 -17.07 31.15
N THR A 290 4.12 -16.64 30.15
CA THR A 290 4.39 -15.43 29.36
C THR A 290 3.16 -15.02 28.57
N ALA A 291 3.26 -13.87 27.91
CA ALA A 291 2.38 -13.46 26.84
C ALA A 291 3.19 -12.78 25.72
N VAL A 292 2.82 -13.05 24.47
CA VAL A 292 3.53 -12.58 23.26
C VAL A 292 2.52 -12.20 22.19
N THR A 293 2.93 -11.41 21.20
CA THR A 293 2.10 -11.13 20.01
C THR A 293 2.59 -12.00 18.86
N THR A 294 1.66 -12.62 18.13
CA THR A 294 2.00 -13.36 16.90
C THR A 294 2.46 -12.40 15.80
N ASP A 295 3.41 -12.83 14.98
CA ASP A 295 3.86 -12.05 13.83
C ASP A 295 2.84 -12.06 12.67
N VAL A 296 3.18 -11.40 11.55
CA VAL A 296 2.36 -11.34 10.33
C VAL A 296 2.05 -12.70 9.71
N SER A 297 2.80 -13.74 10.09
CA SER A 297 2.59 -15.12 9.65
C SER A 297 1.90 -15.97 10.73
N GLY A 298 1.43 -15.37 11.82
CA GLY A 298 0.82 -16.08 12.95
C GLY A 298 1.81 -16.84 13.83
N ARG A 299 3.12 -16.61 13.68
CA ARG A 299 4.16 -17.33 14.44
C ARG A 299 4.48 -16.64 15.75
N PHE A 300 4.92 -17.43 16.71
CA PHE A 300 5.41 -16.97 18.00
C PHE A 300 6.64 -17.79 18.43
N ASP A 301 7.49 -17.20 19.25
CA ASP A 301 8.70 -17.82 19.75
C ASP A 301 9.05 -17.28 21.15
N TYR A 302 9.12 -18.18 22.14
CA TYR A 302 9.43 -17.83 23.51
C TYR A 302 10.45 -18.80 24.14
N PRO A 303 11.61 -18.33 24.63
CA PRO A 303 12.53 -19.16 25.40
C PRO A 303 11.97 -19.43 26.81
N HIS A 304 11.89 -20.71 27.19
CA HIS A 304 11.45 -21.16 28.50
C HIS A 304 12.49 -22.07 29.16
N ALA A 305 12.77 -21.83 30.44
CA ALA A 305 13.65 -22.66 31.25
C ALA A 305 12.83 -23.75 31.94
N LEU A 306 13.08 -25.02 31.61
CA LEU A 306 12.45 -26.15 32.29
C LEU A 306 13.03 -26.31 33.69
N GLY A 307 12.15 -26.46 34.68
CA GLY A 307 12.55 -26.92 36.02
C GLY A 307 12.89 -28.41 36.04
N ALA A 308 13.19 -28.91 37.23
CA ALA A 308 13.31 -30.34 37.48
C ALA A 308 11.93 -31.01 37.40
N GLY A 309 11.85 -32.17 36.76
CA GLY A 309 10.60 -32.89 36.58
C GLY A 309 10.57 -33.69 35.28
N ILE A 310 10.09 -34.93 35.37
CA ILE A 310 9.90 -35.84 34.23
C ILE A 310 8.41 -36.14 34.04
N GLY A 311 8.04 -36.46 32.80
CA GLY A 311 6.70 -36.90 32.45
C GLY A 311 6.02 -36.06 31.39
N LEU A 312 4.69 -36.20 31.32
CA LEU A 312 3.86 -35.49 30.36
C LEU A 312 3.50 -34.11 30.91
N VAL A 313 3.71 -33.08 30.12
CA VAL A 313 3.46 -31.68 30.48
C VAL A 313 2.52 -31.07 29.45
N LEU A 314 1.56 -30.29 29.94
CA LEU A 314 0.61 -29.55 29.12
C LEU A 314 1.15 -28.16 28.79
N LEU A 315 1.24 -27.86 27.51
CA LEU A 315 1.33 -26.51 26.98
C LEU A 315 -0.03 -26.07 26.48
N GLU A 316 -0.42 -24.85 26.80
CA GLU A 316 -1.65 -24.25 26.31
C GLU A 316 -1.37 -22.84 25.82
N ILE A 317 -2.00 -22.48 24.71
CA ILE A 317 -1.99 -21.12 24.16
C ILE A 317 -3.41 -20.63 24.14
N GLU A 318 -3.65 -19.50 24.78
CA GLU A 318 -4.93 -18.80 24.81
C GLU A 318 -4.80 -17.50 24.01
N VAL A 319 -5.75 -17.23 23.12
CA VAL A 319 -5.82 -15.98 22.36
C VAL A 319 -6.59 -14.94 23.16
N ASP A 320 -5.92 -13.83 23.45
CA ASP A 320 -6.54 -12.74 24.19
C ASP A 320 -7.55 -12.00 23.30
N ASN A 321 -8.73 -11.73 23.84
CA ASN A 321 -9.83 -11.10 23.12
C ASN A 321 -10.71 -10.28 24.05
N PHE A 322 -11.30 -9.21 23.51
CA PHE A 322 -12.16 -8.30 24.29
C PHE A 322 -13.53 -8.89 24.64
N LEU A 323 -13.87 -10.06 24.06
CA LEU A 323 -15.16 -10.73 24.30
C LEU A 323 -15.14 -11.62 25.55
N GLY A 324 -13.96 -11.87 26.14
CA GLY A 324 -13.80 -12.82 27.24
C GLY A 324 -14.09 -14.26 26.84
N LYS A 325 -13.89 -14.61 25.57
CA LYS A 325 -14.04 -15.99 25.07
C LYS A 325 -12.79 -16.80 25.38
N ASP A 326 -12.97 -18.02 25.84
CA ASP A 326 -11.87 -18.97 26.02
C ASP A 326 -11.53 -19.64 24.68
N ILE A 327 -10.63 -19.00 23.92
CA ILE A 327 -10.14 -19.51 22.63
C ILE A 327 -8.72 -20.02 22.86
N SER A 328 -8.57 -21.34 23.04
CA SER A 328 -7.28 -21.93 23.35
C SER A 328 -6.99 -23.21 22.57
N THR A 329 -5.70 -23.54 22.49
CA THR A 329 -5.19 -24.77 21.89
C THR A 329 -4.14 -25.39 22.81
N GLN A 330 -4.14 -26.73 22.87
CA GLN A 330 -3.39 -27.50 23.84
C GLN A 330 -2.44 -28.49 23.16
N TYR A 331 -1.30 -28.74 23.79
CA TYR A 331 -0.31 -29.69 23.30
C TYR A 331 0.45 -30.34 24.45
N PHE A 332 0.72 -31.62 24.32
CA PHE A 332 1.45 -32.38 25.33
C PHE A 332 2.90 -32.60 24.88
N ILE A 333 3.84 -32.21 25.72
CA ILE A 333 5.27 -32.52 25.56
C ILE A 333 5.69 -33.60 26.55
N THR A 334 6.61 -34.46 26.15
CA THR A 334 7.25 -35.42 27.04
C THR A 334 8.60 -34.87 27.51
N VAL A 335 8.75 -34.73 28.83
CA VAL A 335 10.00 -34.32 29.48
C VAL A 335 10.70 -35.54 30.04
N GLU A 336 11.95 -35.73 29.63
CA GLU A 336 12.80 -36.84 30.06
C GLU A 336 13.94 -36.36 30.97
N ALA A 337 14.46 -37.27 31.79
CA ALA A 337 15.57 -36.98 32.67
C ALA A 337 16.78 -36.52 31.85
N ALA A 338 17.49 -35.51 32.34
CA ALA A 338 18.73 -35.10 31.72
C ALA A 338 19.72 -36.27 31.78
N PRO A 339 20.43 -36.61 30.69
CA PRO A 339 21.44 -37.66 30.75
C PRO A 339 22.42 -37.35 31.88
N PRO A 340 22.80 -38.35 32.69
CA PRO A 340 23.69 -38.14 33.81
C PRO A 340 24.96 -37.44 33.31
N PRO A 341 25.51 -36.48 34.09
CA PRO A 341 26.78 -35.87 33.72
C PRO A 341 27.79 -36.99 33.51
N ILE A 342 28.40 -37.02 32.32
CA ILE A 342 29.44 -37.99 32.00
C ILE A 342 30.58 -37.70 32.96
N THR A 343 30.71 -38.51 34.01
CA THR A 343 31.86 -38.45 34.90
C THR A 343 33.09 -38.84 34.07
N PRO A 344 34.11 -37.98 33.95
CA PRO A 344 35.33 -38.37 33.28
C PRO A 344 35.89 -39.62 33.99
N PRO A 345 36.38 -40.62 33.24
CA PRO A 345 36.97 -41.80 33.85
C PRO A 345 38.10 -41.38 34.79
N PRO A 346 38.33 -42.14 35.89
CA PRO A 346 39.41 -41.83 36.82
C PRO A 346 40.71 -41.75 36.03
N VAL A 347 41.37 -40.60 36.11
CA VAL A 347 42.69 -40.37 35.51
C VAL A 347 43.63 -41.38 36.16
N SER A 348 43.95 -42.45 35.44
CA SER A 348 45.12 -43.26 35.77
C SER A 348 46.34 -42.42 35.42
N ASP A 349 47.16 -42.11 36.42
CA ASP A 349 48.40 -41.36 36.25
C ASP A 349 49.23 -41.95 35.09
N PRO A 350 49.48 -41.19 34.01
CA PRO A 350 50.30 -41.70 32.91
C PRO A 350 51.79 -41.43 33.21
N PRO A 351 52.72 -42.21 32.61
CA PRO A 351 54.14 -42.17 32.92
C PRO A 351 54.83 -40.96 32.27
N PHE A 352 54.47 -39.74 32.68
CA PHE A 352 54.99 -38.51 32.07
C PHE A 352 56.40 -38.12 32.54
N ALA A 353 56.92 -38.71 33.62
CA ALA A 353 58.22 -38.33 34.16
C ALA A 353 59.42 -38.69 33.25
N LEU A 354 59.26 -39.67 32.36
CA LEU A 354 60.33 -40.13 31.47
C LEU A 354 60.30 -39.44 30.09
N PHE A 355 59.17 -38.83 29.72
CA PHE A 355 58.99 -38.14 28.44
C PHE A 355 59.63 -36.73 28.45
N PHE A 356 59.59 -36.02 29.59
CA PHE A 356 60.13 -34.66 29.72
C PHE A 356 61.66 -34.57 29.78
N SER A 357 62.38 -35.61 30.22
CA SER A 357 63.86 -35.56 30.30
C SER A 357 64.56 -35.61 28.95
N ILE A 358 63.90 -36.18 27.92
CA ILE A 358 64.48 -36.35 26.58
C ILE A 358 63.97 -35.26 25.62
N PHE A 359 62.72 -34.80 25.76
CA PHE A 359 62.11 -33.88 24.80
C PHE A 359 62.39 -32.40 25.07
N ILE A 360 62.65 -31.98 26.31
CA ILE A 360 62.90 -30.56 26.63
C ILE A 360 64.12 -29.98 25.88
N PRO A 361 65.27 -30.67 25.73
CA PRO A 361 66.39 -30.15 24.94
C PRO A 361 66.06 -29.99 23.45
N ILE A 362 65.25 -30.90 22.90
CA ILE A 362 64.84 -30.91 21.50
C ILE A 362 63.85 -29.76 21.23
N ILE A 363 62.89 -29.56 22.14
CA ILE A 363 61.90 -28.47 22.05
C ILE A 363 62.58 -27.10 22.19
N VAL A 364 63.57 -26.95 23.08
CA VAL A 364 64.35 -25.70 23.19
C VAL A 364 65.11 -25.40 21.89
N GLY A 365 65.71 -26.41 21.26
CA GLY A 365 66.35 -26.26 19.94
C GLY A 365 65.39 -25.84 18.82
N ILE A 366 64.19 -26.43 18.79
CA ILE A 366 63.13 -26.10 17.81
C ILE A 366 62.57 -24.70 18.05
N VAL A 367 62.35 -24.30 19.32
CA VAL A 367 61.82 -22.98 19.68
C VAL A 367 62.81 -21.88 19.32
N VAL A 368 64.12 -22.06 19.53
CA VAL A 368 65.14 -21.09 19.11
C VAL A 368 65.20 -20.97 17.58
N GLY A 369 65.12 -22.10 16.86
CA GLY A 369 65.05 -22.09 15.39
C GLY A 369 63.80 -21.42 14.81
N LEU A 370 62.62 -21.70 15.38
CA LEU A 370 61.35 -21.08 14.99
C LEU A 370 61.26 -19.61 15.39
N SER A 371 61.92 -19.18 16.46
CA SER A 371 61.98 -17.78 16.87
C SER A 371 62.80 -16.93 15.88
N ILE A 372 63.91 -17.47 15.37
CA ILE A 372 64.75 -16.82 14.36
C ILE A 372 64.04 -16.78 12.99
N TYR A 373 63.38 -17.88 12.61
CA TYR A 373 62.57 -17.94 11.38
C TYR A 373 61.33 -17.03 11.45
N GLY A 374 60.64 -17.03 12.60
CA GLY A 374 59.48 -16.19 12.89
C GLY A 374 59.83 -14.70 12.81
N TYR A 375 60.95 -14.27 13.38
CA TYR A 375 61.41 -12.87 13.29
C TYR A 375 61.67 -12.42 11.85
N TYR A 376 62.21 -13.30 11.00
CA TYR A 376 62.44 -12.99 9.58
C TYR A 376 61.15 -12.98 8.75
N HIS A 377 60.16 -13.81 9.12
CA HIS A 377 58.87 -13.89 8.42
C HIS A 377 57.86 -12.82 8.89
N TYR A 378 57.89 -12.42 10.17
CA TYR A 378 57.02 -11.37 10.72
C TYR A 378 57.32 -10.01 10.08
N LYS A 379 58.61 -9.73 9.81
CA LYS A 379 59.03 -8.51 9.10
C LYS A 379 58.57 -8.47 7.63
N LYS A 380 58.13 -9.61 7.08
CA LYS A 380 57.51 -9.72 5.74
C LYS A 380 55.97 -9.58 5.80
N GLN A 381 55.33 -9.93 6.92
CA GLN A 381 53.88 -9.82 7.12
C GLN A 381 53.41 -8.46 7.66
N ASP A 382 54.26 -7.67 8.30
CA ASP A 382 53.95 -6.28 8.72
C ASP A 382 53.71 -5.31 7.53
N ARG A 383 53.75 -5.81 6.29
CA ARG A 383 53.34 -5.07 5.09
C ARG A 383 51.93 -5.42 4.58
N GLU A 384 51.23 -6.42 5.14
CA GLU A 384 50.00 -6.96 4.54
C GLU A 384 48.77 -7.06 5.47
N SER A 385 48.80 -6.56 6.71
CA SER A 385 47.59 -6.52 7.54
C SER A 385 47.46 -5.22 8.32
N ARG A 386 47.26 -4.12 7.58
CA ARG A 386 46.51 -2.99 8.15
C ARG A 386 45.06 -3.44 8.30
N VAL A 387 44.70 -3.97 9.47
CA VAL A 387 43.29 -4.05 9.88
C VAL A 387 42.86 -2.60 10.11
N VAL A 388 42.37 -1.96 9.05
CA VAL A 388 41.89 -0.58 9.10
C VAL A 388 40.48 -0.59 9.70
N ASN A 389 40.36 0.04 10.85
CA ASN A 389 39.08 0.39 11.47
C ASN A 389 38.45 1.52 10.65
N LEU A 390 37.74 1.17 9.56
CA LEU A 390 37.10 2.13 8.67
C LEU A 390 35.71 2.48 9.26
N PRO A 391 35.41 3.75 9.59
CA PRO A 391 34.10 4.14 10.11
C PRO A 391 33.04 4.08 8.99
N LEU A 392 32.48 2.89 8.78
CA LEU A 392 31.50 2.61 7.71
C LEU A 392 30.09 3.09 8.05
N GLU A 393 29.76 3.28 9.34
CA GLU A 393 28.42 3.69 9.80
C GLU A 393 27.95 5.00 9.16
N ASN A 394 28.80 6.02 9.13
CA ASN A 394 28.47 7.31 8.52
C ASN A 394 28.28 7.20 7.00
N ARG A 395 28.98 6.27 6.35
CA ARG A 395 28.90 6.08 4.90
C ARG A 395 27.63 5.33 4.52
N ILE A 396 27.25 4.32 5.29
CA ILE A 396 25.97 3.61 5.11
C ILE A 396 24.80 4.57 5.36
N LYS A 397 24.89 5.45 6.36
CA LYS A 397 23.89 6.49 6.61
C LYS A 397 23.75 7.48 5.44
N ASN A 398 24.86 7.92 4.84
CA ASN A 398 24.81 8.79 3.66
C ASN A 398 24.20 8.09 2.44
N LEU A 399 24.49 6.80 2.25
CA LEU A 399 23.89 5.99 1.20
C LEU A 399 22.35 5.93 1.35
N LEU A 400 21.87 5.75 2.59
CA LEU A 400 20.43 5.77 2.92
C LEU A 400 19.80 7.12 2.62
N ILE A 401 20.43 8.23 3.02
CA ILE A 401 19.93 9.58 2.74
C ILE A 401 19.80 9.84 1.23
N LEU A 402 20.79 9.41 0.43
CA LEU A 402 20.72 9.56 -1.03
C LEU A 402 19.58 8.74 -1.64
N LYS A 403 19.33 7.54 -1.13
CA LYS A 403 18.20 6.71 -1.56
C LYS A 403 16.86 7.34 -1.15
N ASP A 404 16.69 7.73 0.11
CA ASP A 404 15.42 8.28 0.63
C ASP A 404 15.07 9.66 0.03
N THR A 405 16.05 10.39 -0.51
CA THR A 405 15.84 11.64 -1.25
C THR A 405 15.55 11.44 -2.75
N GLY A 406 15.39 10.19 -3.20
CA GLY A 406 15.09 9.84 -4.60
C GLY A 406 16.29 9.93 -5.55
N ARG A 407 17.51 10.05 -5.02
CA ARG A 407 18.75 10.19 -5.82
C ARG A 407 19.41 8.83 -6.02
N LEU A 408 18.67 7.88 -6.60
CA LEU A 408 19.07 6.46 -6.73
C LEU A 408 20.35 6.25 -7.56
N GLU A 409 20.58 7.10 -8.56
CA GLU A 409 21.82 7.04 -9.35
C GLU A 409 23.04 7.40 -8.48
N GLU A 410 22.90 8.47 -7.71
CA GLU A 410 23.95 8.96 -6.85
C GLU A 410 24.21 7.99 -5.69
N SER A 411 23.17 7.34 -5.17
CA SER A 411 23.35 6.33 -4.13
C SER A 411 24.15 5.12 -4.64
N LEU A 412 23.91 4.63 -5.86
CA LEU A 412 24.67 3.52 -6.43
C LEU A 412 26.10 3.91 -6.84
N SER A 413 26.28 5.12 -7.37
CA SER A 413 27.61 5.67 -7.61
C SER A 413 28.40 5.83 -6.30
N TYR A 414 27.72 6.23 -5.22
CA TYR A 414 28.30 6.35 -3.89
C TYR A 414 28.65 4.98 -3.29
N LEU A 415 27.81 3.96 -3.48
CA LEU A 415 28.08 2.57 -3.08
C LEU A 415 29.40 2.06 -3.69
N PHE A 416 29.59 2.30 -4.98
CA PHE A 416 30.83 1.89 -5.65
C PHE A 416 32.03 2.74 -5.23
N ASN A 417 31.96 4.07 -5.40
CA ASN A 417 33.12 4.94 -5.24
C ASN A 417 33.55 5.16 -3.79
N ALA A 418 32.60 5.23 -2.85
CA ALA A 418 32.87 5.61 -1.47
C ALA A 418 32.84 4.45 -0.48
N ILE A 419 32.21 3.31 -0.83
CA ILE A 419 32.15 2.14 0.05
C ILE A 419 33.03 1.04 -0.51
N TYR A 420 32.77 0.54 -1.71
CA TYR A 420 33.53 -0.57 -2.27
C TYR A 420 35.03 -0.24 -2.47
N LEU A 421 35.36 0.88 -3.12
CA LEU A 421 36.77 1.25 -3.35
C LEU A 421 37.52 1.49 -2.04
N ASP A 422 36.89 2.13 -1.06
CA ASP A 422 37.52 2.39 0.24
C ASP A 422 37.74 1.10 1.04
N LEU A 423 36.84 0.12 0.93
CA LEU A 423 37.03 -1.21 1.52
C LEU A 423 38.20 -1.96 0.88
N VAL A 424 38.33 -1.90 -0.45
CA VAL A 424 39.46 -2.48 -1.18
C VAL A 424 40.77 -1.77 -0.81
N GLN A 425 40.77 -0.44 -0.72
CA GLN A 425 41.92 0.34 -0.28
C GLN A 425 42.30 0.00 1.17
N ALA A 426 41.32 -0.15 2.05
CA ALA A 426 41.55 -0.47 3.45
C ALA A 426 42.14 -1.86 3.65
N LYS A 427 41.61 -2.86 2.93
CA LYS A 427 42.01 -4.26 3.08
C LYS A 427 43.30 -4.60 2.32
N PHE A 428 43.45 -4.08 1.10
CA PHE A 428 44.52 -4.45 0.18
C PHE A 428 45.47 -3.30 -0.17
N GLY A 429 45.21 -2.08 0.31
CA GLY A 429 46.07 -0.91 0.05
C GLY A 429 45.99 -0.36 -1.38
N LYS A 430 45.09 -0.87 -2.23
CA LYS A 430 44.96 -0.45 -3.63
C LYS A 430 43.87 0.61 -3.81
N THR A 431 44.23 1.70 -4.45
CA THR A 431 43.30 2.70 -5.02
C THR A 431 43.16 2.50 -6.51
N ARG A 432 41.95 2.75 -7.06
CA ARG A 432 41.75 2.80 -8.51
C ARG A 432 42.50 3.99 -9.09
N ASN A 433 43.29 3.78 -10.13
CA ASN A 433 43.94 4.88 -10.84
C ASN A 433 42.94 5.57 -11.79
N ASP A 434 43.14 6.86 -12.09
CA ASP A 434 42.24 7.62 -12.96
C ASP A 434 42.17 7.09 -14.40
N ASN A 435 43.21 6.36 -14.84
CA ASN A 435 43.28 5.72 -16.15
C ASN A 435 42.77 4.26 -16.16
N GLU A 436 42.37 3.70 -15.01
CA GLU A 436 41.81 2.35 -14.90
C GLU A 436 40.28 2.39 -15.05
N THR A 437 39.72 1.58 -15.94
CA THR A 437 38.27 1.45 -16.04
C THR A 437 37.70 0.68 -14.84
N ILE A 438 36.39 0.81 -14.58
CA ILE A 438 35.70 0.02 -13.53
C ILE A 438 35.92 -1.48 -13.76
N ARG A 439 35.90 -1.92 -15.02
CA ARG A 439 36.11 -3.32 -15.40
C ARG A 439 37.55 -3.78 -15.19
N ASP A 440 38.54 -2.94 -15.49
CA ASP A 440 39.96 -3.25 -15.21
C ASP A 440 40.20 -3.42 -13.71
N PHE A 441 39.59 -2.54 -12.90
CA PHE A 441 39.68 -2.63 -11.44
C PHE A 441 39.02 -3.90 -10.88
N ALA A 442 37.94 -4.37 -11.51
CA ALA A 442 37.31 -5.65 -11.16
C ALA A 442 38.22 -6.85 -11.47
N ILE A 443 38.93 -6.82 -12.61
CA ILE A 443 39.88 -7.87 -12.98
C ILE A 443 41.04 -7.92 -11.99
N ILE A 444 41.57 -6.76 -11.57
CA ILE A 444 42.60 -6.67 -10.51
C ILE A 444 42.05 -7.24 -9.21
N SER A 445 40.82 -6.87 -8.83
CA SER A 445 40.17 -7.34 -7.62
C SER A 445 40.04 -8.86 -7.54
N VAL A 446 39.74 -9.52 -8.66
CA VAL A 446 39.67 -10.99 -8.73
C VAL A 446 41.06 -11.64 -8.80
N LYS A 447 41.97 -11.10 -9.62
CA LYS A 447 43.28 -11.74 -9.88
C LYS A 447 44.32 -11.51 -8.79
N GLU A 448 44.39 -10.30 -8.25
CA GLU A 448 45.40 -9.89 -7.28
C GLU A 448 44.91 -10.03 -5.84
N PHE A 449 43.60 -9.79 -5.58
CA PHE A 449 43.03 -9.86 -4.23
C PHE A 449 42.26 -11.15 -3.95
N ASN A 450 42.22 -12.07 -4.93
CA ASN A 450 41.56 -13.37 -4.84
C ASN A 450 40.09 -13.30 -4.42
N LEU A 451 39.40 -12.20 -4.77
CA LEU A 451 37.97 -12.03 -4.51
C LEU A 451 37.15 -12.90 -5.46
N SER A 452 36.00 -13.38 -4.99
CA SER A 452 35.18 -14.31 -5.79
C SER A 452 34.72 -13.70 -7.12
N PRO A 453 35.09 -14.30 -8.27
CA PRO A 453 34.65 -13.84 -9.60
C PRO A 453 33.12 -13.81 -9.74
N THR A 454 32.43 -14.75 -9.09
CA THR A 454 30.96 -14.88 -9.14
C THR A 454 30.25 -13.75 -8.43
N ASN A 455 30.93 -13.04 -7.53
CA ASN A 455 30.37 -11.93 -6.77
C ASN A 455 30.77 -10.59 -7.41
N ILE A 456 32.06 -10.43 -7.73
CA ILE A 456 32.61 -9.17 -8.25
C ILE A 456 32.07 -8.81 -9.63
N TYR A 457 32.08 -9.74 -10.59
CA TYR A 457 31.71 -9.38 -11.97
C TYR A 457 30.25 -8.97 -12.14
N PRO A 458 29.25 -9.68 -11.56
CA PRO A 458 27.86 -9.25 -11.66
C PRO A 458 27.59 -7.88 -11.01
N PHE A 459 28.17 -7.60 -9.84
CA PHE A 459 28.05 -6.31 -9.18
C PHE A 459 28.63 -5.18 -10.04
N ILE A 460 29.84 -5.38 -10.55
CA ILE A 460 30.54 -4.38 -11.38
C ILE A 460 29.80 -4.14 -12.69
N GLN A 461 29.29 -5.19 -13.33
CA GLN A 461 28.51 -5.05 -14.55
C GLN A 461 27.25 -4.21 -14.31
N LYS A 462 26.53 -4.44 -13.20
CA LYS A 462 25.33 -3.66 -12.87
C LYS A 462 25.66 -2.20 -12.55
N VAL A 463 26.76 -1.93 -11.85
CA VAL A 463 27.27 -0.56 -11.61
C VAL A 463 27.65 0.14 -12.92
N GLU A 464 28.31 -0.58 -13.84
CA GLU A 464 28.72 -0.07 -15.15
C GLU A 464 27.52 0.29 -16.04
N GLU A 465 26.52 -0.61 -16.10
CA GLU A 465 25.24 -0.37 -16.79
C GLU A 465 24.57 0.90 -16.27
N ILE A 466 24.58 1.11 -14.95
CA ILE A 466 23.91 2.25 -14.31
C ILE A 466 24.64 3.57 -14.54
N ILE A 467 25.97 3.58 -14.44
CA ILE A 467 26.79 4.79 -14.63
C ILE A 467 26.79 5.24 -16.10
N TYR A 468 26.68 4.31 -17.05
CA TYR A 468 26.81 4.61 -18.48
C TYR A 468 25.49 4.55 -19.29
N ALA A 469 24.37 4.06 -18.76
CA ALA A 469 23.10 4.01 -19.49
C ALA A 469 22.47 5.39 -19.70
N LYS A 470 21.95 5.68 -20.90
CA LYS A 470 21.08 6.84 -21.18
C LYS A 470 19.85 6.38 -21.98
N PRO A 471 18.61 6.85 -21.66
CA PRO A 471 18.23 7.72 -20.55
C PRO A 471 18.13 6.99 -19.20
N TYR A 472 18.47 7.68 -18.12
CA TYR A 472 18.51 7.16 -16.75
C TYR A 472 17.09 6.97 -16.21
N ARG A 473 16.62 5.71 -16.10
CA ARG A 473 15.39 5.33 -15.39
C ARG A 473 15.73 4.18 -14.45
N ILE A 474 16.34 4.49 -13.31
CA ILE A 474 16.66 3.51 -12.28
C ILE A 474 15.44 3.39 -11.37
N SER A 475 14.95 2.17 -11.19
CA SER A 475 13.87 1.87 -10.25
C SER A 475 14.41 1.52 -8.87
N ASP A 476 13.58 1.57 -7.83
CA ASP A 476 13.94 1.05 -6.50
C ASP A 476 14.31 -0.44 -6.56
N ILE A 477 13.70 -1.20 -7.47
CA ILE A 477 14.02 -2.62 -7.68
C ILE A 477 15.47 -2.79 -8.17
N ASP A 478 15.93 -1.94 -9.09
CA ASP A 478 17.32 -1.96 -9.57
C ASP A 478 18.31 -1.61 -8.45
N PHE A 479 17.93 -0.69 -7.56
CA PHE A 479 18.73 -0.34 -6.39
C PHE A 479 18.89 -1.54 -5.44
N PHE A 480 17.80 -2.18 -5.03
CA PHE A 480 17.86 -3.32 -4.11
C PHE A 480 18.59 -4.53 -4.72
N ASN A 481 18.37 -4.84 -6.00
CA ASN A 481 19.11 -5.89 -6.71
C ASN A 481 20.63 -5.62 -6.69
N THR A 482 21.05 -4.37 -6.83
CA THR A 482 22.47 -4.00 -6.79
C THR A 482 23.05 -4.13 -5.38
N ILE A 483 22.26 -3.84 -4.34
CA ILE A 483 22.64 -4.03 -2.93
C ILE A 483 22.80 -5.52 -2.59
N GLU A 484 21.92 -6.38 -3.10
CA GLU A 484 22.04 -7.82 -2.94
C GLU A 484 23.33 -8.38 -3.56
N LEU A 485 23.70 -7.90 -4.75
CA LEU A 485 24.97 -8.26 -5.39
C LEU A 485 26.19 -7.77 -4.60
N PHE A 486 26.07 -6.65 -3.88
CA PHE A 486 27.14 -6.09 -3.07
C PHE A 486 27.33 -6.81 -1.73
N SER A 487 26.25 -7.32 -1.12
CA SER A 487 26.28 -7.98 0.20
C SER A 487 27.34 -9.08 0.36
N PRO A 488 27.48 -10.06 -0.56
CA PRO A 488 28.51 -11.09 -0.44
C PRO A 488 29.93 -10.53 -0.59
N ILE A 489 30.12 -9.48 -1.38
CA ILE A 489 31.42 -8.78 -1.54
C ILE A 489 31.77 -8.07 -0.23
N TYR A 490 30.80 -7.39 0.39
CA TYR A 490 30.99 -6.72 1.66
C TYR A 490 31.38 -7.70 2.78
N HIS A 491 30.74 -8.88 2.83
CA HIS A 491 31.11 -9.93 3.77
C HIS A 491 32.52 -10.48 3.50
N GLU A 492 32.90 -10.68 2.24
CA GLU A 492 34.25 -11.12 1.86
C GLU A 492 35.33 -10.09 2.23
N LEU A 493 35.00 -8.79 2.18
CA LEU A 493 35.91 -7.71 2.55
C LEU A 493 35.96 -7.49 4.07
N THR A 494 34.83 -7.51 4.78
CA THR A 494 34.75 -7.07 6.18
C THR A 494 34.52 -8.18 7.21
N GLY A 495 33.99 -9.34 6.78
CA GLY A 495 33.52 -10.41 7.68
C GLY A 495 32.15 -10.16 8.31
N TYR A 496 31.45 -9.08 7.94
CA TYR A 496 30.12 -8.73 8.44
C TYR A 496 29.09 -8.75 7.31
N ASN A 497 27.81 -8.98 7.64
CA ASN A 497 26.73 -8.87 6.67
C ASN A 497 26.43 -7.40 6.37
N PHE A 498 26.18 -7.07 5.11
CA PHE A 498 25.75 -5.73 4.73
C PHE A 498 24.28 -5.56 5.13
N VAL A 499 23.99 -4.58 6.00
CA VAL A 499 22.64 -4.26 6.44
C VAL A 499 22.33 -2.83 6.02
N LEU A 500 21.36 -2.70 5.12
CA LEU A 500 20.77 -1.43 4.74
C LEU A 500 19.39 -1.38 5.42
N ASN A 501 19.31 -0.82 6.63
CA ASN A 501 18.05 -0.71 7.40
C ASN A 501 17.01 0.15 6.68
#